data_AF-A0A841QDK6-F1
#
_entry.id   AF-A0A841QDK6-F1
#
_cell.length_a   1.000
_cell.length_b   1.000
_cell.length_c   1.000
_cell.angle_alpha   90.00
_cell.angle_beta   90.00
_cell.angle_gamma   90.00
#
_symmetry.space_group_name_H-M   'P 1'
#
loop_
_entity.id
_entity.type
_entity.pdbx_description
1 polymer ?
#
loop_
_entity_poly.entity_id
_entity_poly.type
_entity_poly.pdbx_seq_one_letter_code
_entity_poly.pdbx_strand_id
1 'polypeptide(L)'
;MTCPLSAQVVATRQRKAATQRKIGLFQAMADTLFIRADEQERWREACEASNNPDGAGTWQRLANHTRNEAHEYVRRIDLLQENLR
;
A
#
# COMPACT_ATOMS: atom_id res chain seq x y z
N MET A 1 -16.74 18.78 -37.48
CA MET A 1 -17.38 19.12 -36.20
C MET A 1 -17.16 17.96 -35.24
N THR A 2 -16.23 18.08 -34.28
CA THR A 2 -16.03 17.09 -33.22
C THR A 2 -17.10 17.28 -32.15
N CYS A 3 -17.94 16.27 -31.95
CA CYS A 3 -19.04 16.35 -30.99
C CYS A 3 -18.47 16.39 -29.55
N PRO A 4 -18.66 17.47 -28.78
CA PRO A 4 -18.02 17.68 -27.47
C PRO A 4 -18.37 16.60 -26.43
N LEU A 5 -19.52 15.94 -26.60
CA LEU A 5 -19.96 14.79 -25.79
C LEU A 5 -19.02 13.59 -25.94
N SER A 6 -18.43 13.37 -27.12
CA SER A 6 -17.48 12.25 -27.35
C SER A 6 -16.17 12.45 -26.59
N ALA A 7 -15.66 13.69 -26.54
CA ALA A 7 -14.41 14.01 -25.85
C ALA A 7 -14.56 13.86 -24.32
N GLN A 8 -15.68 14.28 -23.74
CA GLN A 8 -15.96 14.12 -22.31
C GLN A 8 -16.09 12.65 -21.89
N VAL A 9 -16.72 11.82 -22.73
CA VAL A 9 -16.84 10.37 -22.48
C VAL A 9 -15.47 9.69 -22.52
N VAL A 10 -14.63 10.04 -23.49
CA VAL A 10 -13.26 9.50 -23.60
C VAL A 10 -12.42 9.94 -22.39
N ALA A 11 -12.46 11.22 -22.00
CA ALA A 11 -11.72 11.73 -20.84
C ALA A 11 -12.13 11.03 -19.54
N THR A 12 -13.44 10.79 -19.36
CA THR A 12 -13.97 10.06 -18.19
C THR A 12 -13.46 8.61 -18.15
N ARG A 13 -13.47 7.91 -19.30
CA ARG A 13 -12.93 6.53 -19.39
C ARG A 13 -11.45 6.48 -19.09
N GLN A 14 -10.67 7.41 -19.62
CA GLN A 14 -9.23 7.51 -19.36
C GLN A 14 -8.95 7.76 -17.87
N ARG A 15 -9.74 8.63 -17.21
CA ARG A 15 -9.63 8.88 -15.77
C ARG A 15 -9.93 7.62 -14.95
N LYS A 16 -11.02 6.90 -15.26
CA LYS A 16 -11.35 5.62 -14.59
C LYS A 16 -10.23 4.59 -14.74
N ALA A 17 -9.69 4.42 -15.94
CA ALA A 17 -8.58 3.50 -16.19
C ALA A 17 -7.30 3.91 -15.44
N ALA A 18 -7.00 5.21 -15.35
CA ALA A 18 -5.87 5.70 -14.57
C ALA A 18 -6.04 5.43 -13.06
N THR A 19 -7.24 5.64 -12.51
CA THR A 19 -7.54 5.32 -11.11
C THR A 19 -7.39 3.82 -10.83
N GLN A 20 -7.89 2.95 -11.72
CA GLN A 20 -7.74 1.50 -11.59
C GLN A 20 -6.26 1.07 -11.59
N ARG A 21 -5.43 1.64 -12.46
CA ARG A 21 -3.97 1.38 -12.45
C ARG A 21 -3.33 1.81 -11.14
N LYS A 22 -3.75 2.96 -10.58
CA LYS A 22 -3.24 3.47 -9.31
C LYS A 22 -3.64 2.56 -8.13
N ILE A 23 -4.86 2.03 -8.13
CA ILE A 23 -5.30 1.02 -7.15
C ILE A 23 -4.38 -0.21 -7.21
N GLY A 24 -4.15 -0.76 -8.40
CA GLY A 24 -3.27 -1.93 -8.57
C GLY A 24 -1.84 -1.69 -8.07
N LEU A 25 -1.28 -0.50 -8.33
CA LEU A 25 0.03 -0.11 -7.81
C LEU A 25 0.04 -0.09 -6.27
N PHE A 26 -0.95 0.57 -5.65
CA PHE A 26 -1.03 0.66 -4.20
C PHE A 26 -1.25 -0.71 -3.53
N GLN A 27 -1.98 -1.63 -4.19
CA GLN A 27 -2.15 -2.99 -3.69
C GLN A 27 -0.79 -3.71 -3.64
N ALA A 28 -0.04 -3.68 -4.75
CA ALA A 28 1.28 -4.28 -4.80
C ALA A 28 2.25 -3.68 -3.75
N MET A 29 2.18 -2.37 -3.51
CA MET A 29 2.98 -1.70 -2.48
C MET A 29 2.58 -2.13 -1.06
N ALA A 30 1.28 -2.20 -0.77
CA ALA A 30 0.78 -2.66 0.53
C ALA A 30 1.22 -4.11 0.81
N ASP A 31 1.03 -5.02 -0.16
CA ASP A 31 1.42 -6.42 -0.05
C ASP A 31 2.92 -6.57 0.20
N THR A 32 3.74 -5.80 -0.53
CA THR A 32 5.20 -5.79 -0.33
C THR A 32 5.57 -5.37 1.10
N LEU A 33 4.91 -4.35 1.63
CA LEU A 33 5.19 -3.86 2.99
C LEU A 33 4.70 -4.85 4.05
N PHE A 34 3.57 -5.53 3.87
CA PHE A 34 3.14 -6.58 4.79
C PHE A 34 4.15 -7.73 4.85
N ILE A 35 4.61 -8.21 3.68
CA ILE A 35 5.67 -9.24 3.61
C ILE A 35 6.93 -8.75 4.35
N ARG A 36 7.33 -7.50 4.12
CA ARG A 36 8.52 -6.92 4.75
C ARG A 36 8.38 -6.78 6.26
N ALA A 37 7.20 -6.44 6.77
CA ALA A 37 6.94 -6.38 8.19
C ALA A 37 7.05 -7.78 8.84
N ASP A 38 6.58 -8.83 8.15
CA ASP A 38 6.73 -10.20 8.63
C ASP A 38 8.19 -10.65 8.66
N GLU A 39 9.00 -10.25 7.67
CA GLU A 39 10.45 -10.48 7.71
C GLU A 39 11.11 -9.77 8.89
N GLN A 40 10.72 -8.52 9.17
CA GLN A 40 11.24 -7.75 10.31
C GLN A 40 10.87 -8.40 11.65
N GLU A 41 9.68 -9.00 11.75
CA GLU A 41 9.27 -9.78 12.92
C GLU A 41 10.20 -10.98 13.16
N ARG A 42 10.59 -11.70 12.10
CA ARG A 42 11.56 -12.81 12.22
C ARG A 42 12.93 -12.31 12.71
N TRP A 43 13.36 -11.11 12.32
CA TRP A 43 14.58 -10.52 12.84
C TRP A 43 14.45 -10.09 14.31
N ARG A 44 13.26 -9.64 14.73
CA ARG A 44 12.94 -9.40 16.15
C ARG A 44 13.11 -10.68 16.96
N GLU A 45 12.51 -11.78 16.51
CA GLU A 45 12.59 -13.10 17.15
C GLU A 45 14.04 -13.61 17.22
N ALA A 46 14.83 -13.43 16.16
CA ALA A 46 16.25 -13.79 16.16
C ALA A 46 17.05 -12.98 17.19
N CYS A 47 16.75 -11.69 17.34
CA CYS A 47 17.39 -10.85 18.36
C CYS A 47 17.00 -11.26 19.78
N GLU A 48 15.74 -11.64 20.01
CA GLU A 48 15.28 -12.20 21.28
C GLU A 48 16.03 -13.50 21.62
N ALA A 49 16.13 -14.41 20.64
CA ALA A 49 16.84 -15.67 20.80
C ALA A 49 18.36 -15.49 21.08
N SER A 50 18.95 -14.39 20.61
CA SER A 50 20.36 -14.07 20.84
C SER A 50 20.61 -13.17 22.06
N ASN A 51 19.62 -12.97 22.94
CA ASN A 51 19.71 -12.06 24.10
C ASN A 51 20.09 -10.61 23.72
N ASN A 52 19.59 -10.12 22.59
CA ASN A 52 19.77 -8.73 22.13
C ASN A 52 18.45 -7.94 22.23
N PRO A 53 18.08 -7.45 23.43
CA PRO A 53 16.80 -6.77 23.65
C PRO A 53 16.70 -5.43 22.89
N ASP A 54 17.82 -4.71 22.73
CA ASP A 54 17.83 -3.44 21.99
C ASP A 54 17.58 -3.66 20.49
N GLY A 55 18.18 -4.71 19.93
CA GLY A 55 17.91 -5.16 18.56
C GLY A 55 16.46 -5.57 18.37
N ALA A 56 15.92 -6.38 19.30
CA ALA A 56 14.53 -6.80 19.28
C ALA A 56 13.57 -5.58 19.32
N GLY A 57 13.77 -4.65 20.24
CA GLY A 57 12.96 -3.44 20.32
C GLY A 57 13.04 -2.58 19.06
N THR A 58 14.19 -2.54 18.39
CA THR A 58 14.38 -1.81 17.13
C THR A 58 13.62 -2.47 15.98
N TRP A 59 13.75 -3.79 15.81
CA TRP A 59 13.02 -4.54 14.79
C TRP A 59 11.51 -4.48 14.99
N GLN A 60 11.04 -4.53 16.23
CA GLN A 60 9.61 -4.39 16.55
C GLN A 60 9.07 -3.02 16.11
N ARG A 61 9.78 -1.93 16.42
CA ARG A 61 9.38 -0.58 15.97
C ARG A 61 9.35 -0.47 14.46
N LEU A 62 10.32 -1.09 13.77
CA LEU A 62 10.37 -1.08 12.32
C LEU A 62 9.20 -1.88 11.71
N ALA A 63 8.92 -3.09 12.22
CA ALA A 63 7.78 -3.90 11.80
C ALA A 63 6.46 -3.15 11.93
N ASN A 64 6.25 -2.48 13.07
CA ASN A 64 5.05 -1.67 13.30
C ASN A 64 4.96 -0.48 12.34
N HIS A 65 6.07 0.22 12.09
CA HIS A 65 6.10 1.32 11.14
C HIS A 65 5.77 0.84 9.72
N THR A 66 6.39 -0.25 9.26
CA THR A 66 6.14 -0.84 7.94
C THR A 66 4.68 -1.31 7.80
N ARG A 67 4.06 -1.91 8.83
CA ARG A 67 2.62 -2.25 8.83
C ARG A 67 1.74 -1.00 8.72
N ASN A 68 2.06 0.06 9.46
CA ASN A 68 1.29 1.31 9.40
C ASN A 68 1.34 1.93 7.99
N GLU A 69 2.49 1.89 7.32
CA GLU A 69 2.60 2.34 5.92
C GLU A 69 1.78 1.47 4.97
N ALA A 70 1.78 0.15 5.15
CA ALA A 70 0.94 -0.76 4.37
C ALA A 70 -0.55 -0.43 4.52
N HIS A 71 -1.01 -0.19 5.75
CA HIS A 71 -2.38 0.20 6.04
C HIS A 71 -2.77 1.55 5.42
N GLU A 72 -1.84 2.50 5.31
CA GLU A 72 -2.09 3.77 4.63
C GLU A 72 -2.33 3.57 3.12
N TYR A 73 -1.62 2.63 2.47
CA TYR A 73 -1.92 2.27 1.09
C TYR A 73 -3.30 1.62 0.95
N VAL A 74 -3.68 0.72 1.86
CA VAL A 74 -5.01 0.10 1.91
C VAL A 74 -6.10 1.18 2.05
N ARG A 75 -5.95 2.09 3.01
CA ARG A 75 -6.87 3.22 3.19
C ARG A 75 -7.03 4.06 1.93
N ARG A 76 -5.92 4.34 1.23
CA ARG A 76 -5.96 5.10 -0.04
C ARG A 76 -6.66 4.33 -1.16
N ILE A 77 -6.54 3.00 -1.20
CA ILE A 77 -7.26 2.15 -2.14
C ILE A 77 -8.76 2.28 -1.90
N ASP A 78 -9.22 2.19 -0.65
CA ASP A 78 -10.63 2.28 -0.29
C ASP A 78 -11.23 3.61 -0.78
N LEU A 79 -10.54 4.73 -0.52
CA LEU A 79 -10.95 6.05 -1.01
C LEU A 79 -11.00 6.13 -2.54
N LEU A 80 -10.06 5.50 -3.25
CA LEU A 80 -10.07 5.48 -4.72
C LEU A 80 -11.19 4.60 -5.27
N GLN A 81 -11.53 3.50 -4.58
CA GLN A 81 -12.65 2.63 -4.95
C GLN A 81 -14.00 3.30 -4.73
N GLU A 82 -14.17 4.04 -3.62
CA GLU A 82 -15.36 4.85 -3.36
C GLU A 82 -15.58 5.89 -4.46
N ASN A 83 -14.52 6.57 -4.90
CA ASN A 83 -14.58 7.57 -5.98
C ASN A 83 -14.87 6.97 -7.38
N LEU A 84 -14.81 5.65 -7.54
CA LEU A 84 -15.11 4.96 -8.79
C LEU A 84 -16.55 4.45 -8.89
N ARG A 85 -17.24 4.32 -7.73
CA ARG A 85 -18.66 3.95 -7.63
C ARG A 85 -19.52 5.08 -8.18
#